data_AF-A0A7W6FUM5-F1
#
_entry.id   AF-A0A7W6FUM5-F1
#
_cell.length_a   1.000
_cell.length_b   1.000
_cell.length_c   1.000
_cell.angle_alpha   90.00
_cell.angle_beta   90.00
_cell.angle_gamma   90.00
#
_symmetry.space_group_name_H-M   'P 1'
#
loop_
_entity.id
_entity.type
_entity.pdbx_description
1 polymer ?
#
loop_
_entity_poly.entity_id
_entity_poly.type
_entity_poly.pdbx_seq_one_letter_code
_entity_poly.pdbx_strand_id
1 'polypeptide(L)'
;MTPFSLGPACTLSQAEAIHAALSEHLLDHAGEGLLVDASAVEEADISLVQILVSAGRTAASRHLAMTLEPSPAVTALLARAGLDDWAASLRA
;
A
#
# COMPACT_ATOMS: atom_id res chain seq x y z
N MET A 1 14.33 3.01 4.46
CA MET A 1 13.06 2.61 3.80
C MET A 1 13.35 1.52 2.77
N THR A 2 13.36 0.27 3.21
CA THR A 2 13.31 -0.88 2.31
C THR A 2 11.93 -0.96 1.65
N PRO A 3 11.82 -1.06 0.30
CA PRO A 3 10.52 -1.16 -0.37
C PRO A 3 9.84 -2.50 -0.08
N PHE A 4 8.52 -2.45 0.12
CA PHE A 4 7.63 -3.61 0.04
C PHE A 4 7.02 -3.65 -1.36
N SER A 5 7.52 -4.53 -2.21
CA SER A 5 7.06 -4.64 -3.61
C SER A 5 5.88 -5.60 -3.73
N LEU A 6 4.81 -5.10 -4.35
CA LEU A 6 3.65 -5.89 -4.75
C LEU A 6 3.90 -6.59 -6.09
N GLY A 7 3.34 -7.79 -6.24
CA GLY A 7 3.35 -8.53 -7.49
C GLY A 7 2.31 -8.01 -8.50
N PRO A 8 2.27 -8.59 -9.72
CA PRO A 8 1.38 -8.12 -10.79
C PRO A 8 -0.11 -8.34 -10.51
N ALA A 9 -0.46 -9.31 -9.67
CA ALA A 9 -1.83 -9.62 -9.28
C ALA A 9 -2.04 -9.41 -7.78
N CYS A 10 -2.95 -8.51 -7.44
CA CYS A 10 -3.35 -8.15 -6.07
C CYS A 10 -4.88 -8.31 -5.92
N THR A 11 -5.40 -9.49 -6.24
CA THR A 11 -6.84 -9.80 -6.16
C THR A 11 -7.23 -10.23 -4.75
N LEU A 12 -8.53 -10.42 -4.53
CA LEU A 12 -9.08 -10.94 -3.27
C LEU A 12 -8.37 -12.22 -2.81
N SER A 13 -7.98 -13.10 -3.74
CA SER A 13 -7.30 -14.36 -3.40
C SER A 13 -5.90 -14.19 -2.80
N GLN A 14 -5.24 -13.05 -3.02
CA GLN A 14 -3.93 -12.72 -2.41
C GLN A 14 -4.05 -11.76 -1.22
N ALA A 15 -5.23 -11.20 -0.95
CA ALA A 15 -5.40 -10.10 0.00
C ALA A 15 -4.88 -10.41 1.41
N GLU A 16 -5.18 -11.61 1.93
CA GLU A 16 -4.73 -12.02 3.28
C GLU A 16 -3.21 -12.17 3.35
N ALA A 17 -2.60 -12.80 2.34
CA ALA A 17 -1.15 -12.96 2.26
C ALA A 17 -0.43 -11.61 2.13
N ILE A 18 -0.95 -10.70 1.31
CA ILE A 18 -0.42 -9.35 1.16
C ILE A 18 -0.50 -8.58 2.48
N HIS A 19 -1.65 -8.64 3.17
CA HIS A 19 -1.84 -7.98 4.45
C HIS A 19 -0.85 -8.49 5.52
N ALA A 20 -0.69 -9.80 5.63
CA ALA A 20 0.25 -10.43 6.56
C ALA A 20 1.70 -9.99 6.27
N ALA A 21 2.13 -10.12 5.01
CA ALA A 21 3.49 -9.77 4.60
C ALA A 21 3.78 -8.27 4.78
N LEU A 22 2.82 -7.38 4.49
CA LEU A 22 2.97 -5.94 4.70
C LEU A 22 3.06 -5.60 6.20
N SER A 23 2.30 -6.31 7.04
CA SER A 23 2.35 -6.14 8.49
C SER A 23 3.69 -6.60 9.09
N GLU A 24 4.22 -7.73 8.61
CA GLU A 24 5.56 -8.22 8.96
C GLU A 24 6.64 -7.24 8.52
N HIS A 25 6.57 -6.75 7.28
CA HIS A 25 7.52 -5.75 6.76
C HIS A 25 7.56 -4.47 7.62
N LEU A 26 6.40 -4.00 8.08
CA LEU A 26 6.26 -2.86 8.99
C LEU A 26 6.87 -3.13 10.39
N LEU A 27 6.93 -4.38 10.83
CA LEU A 27 7.54 -4.77 12.11
C LEU A 27 9.06 -4.89 11.96
N ASP A 28 9.52 -5.52 10.88
CA ASP A 28 10.95 -5.75 10.62
C ASP A 28 11.72 -4.45 10.38
N HIS A 29 11.04 -3.44 9.80
CA HIS A 29 11.63 -2.13 9.50
C HIS A 29 11.09 -1.02 10.42
N ALA A 30 10.86 -1.35 11.69
CA ALA A 30 10.34 -0.42 12.68
C ALA A 30 11.25 0.83 12.77
N GLY A 31 10.66 2.01 12.54
CA GLY A 31 11.36 3.29 12.61
C GLY A 31 11.81 3.87 11.27
N GLU A 32 11.81 3.11 10.18
CA GLU A 32 12.34 3.59 8.89
C GLU A 32 11.32 4.29 7.99
N GLY A 33 10.03 4.16 8.26
CA GLY A 33 8.95 4.53 7.32
C GLY A 33 8.58 3.39 6.37
N LEU A 34 7.42 3.47 5.75
CA LEU A 34 6.87 2.45 4.85
C LEU A 34 6.89 2.90 3.40
N LEU A 35 7.66 2.23 2.55
CA LEU A 35 7.59 2.42 1.09
C LEU A 35 6.87 1.21 0.49
N VAL A 36 5.70 1.43 -0.11
CA VAL A 36 4.97 0.40 -0.87
C VAL A 36 5.19 0.65 -2.35
N ASP A 37 5.87 -0.28 -2.99
CA ASP A 37 6.06 -0.30 -4.44
C ASP A 37 4.94 -1.13 -5.08
N ALA A 38 4.03 -0.44 -5.75
CA ALA A 38 2.90 -1.02 -6.47
C ALA A 38 3.04 -0.81 -7.98
N SER A 39 4.24 -0.48 -8.47
CA SER A 39 4.49 -0.11 -9.87
C SER A 39 4.27 -1.28 -10.83
N ALA A 40 4.48 -2.51 -10.37
CA ALA A 40 4.29 -3.74 -11.13
C ALA A 40 2.85 -4.26 -11.15
N VAL A 41 1.93 -3.67 -10.38
CA VAL A 41 0.54 -4.17 -10.26
C VAL A 41 -0.23 -3.91 -11.55
N GLU A 42 -0.72 -4.97 -12.18
CA GLU A 42 -1.54 -4.93 -13.40
C GLU A 42 -3.02 -5.15 -13.09
N GLU A 43 -3.32 -6.01 -12.12
CA GLU A 43 -4.68 -6.35 -11.70
C GLU A 43 -4.81 -6.27 -10.18
N ALA A 44 -5.86 -5.59 -9.69
CA ALA A 44 -6.14 -5.49 -8.27
C ALA A 44 -7.63 -5.33 -7.96
N ASP A 45 -8.05 -5.91 -6.85
CA ASP A 45 -9.38 -5.71 -6.29
C ASP A 45 -9.40 -4.59 -5.26
N ILE A 46 -10.60 -4.11 -4.90
CA ILE A 46 -10.79 -3.09 -3.87
C ILE A 46 -10.15 -3.46 -2.51
N SER A 47 -9.95 -4.75 -2.24
CA SER A 47 -9.24 -5.24 -1.08
C SER A 47 -7.81 -4.68 -0.99
N LEU A 48 -7.11 -4.47 -2.12
CA LEU A 48 -5.80 -3.84 -2.10
C LEU A 48 -5.87 -2.41 -1.55
N VAL A 49 -6.87 -1.61 -1.96
CA VAL A 49 -7.07 -0.26 -1.44
C VAL A 49 -7.30 -0.28 0.08
N GLN A 50 -8.12 -1.22 0.56
CA GLN A 50 -8.38 -1.38 1.99
C GLN A 50 -7.10 -1.70 2.77
N ILE A 51 -6.25 -2.59 2.23
CA ILE A 51 -4.95 -2.93 2.81
C ILE A 51 -4.03 -1.70 2.85
N LEU A 52 -3.91 -0.97 1.75
CA LEU A 52 -3.08 0.24 1.66
C LEU A 52 -3.53 1.31 2.67
N VAL A 53 -4.84 1.57 2.76
CA VAL A 53 -5.40 2.54 3.72
C VAL A 53 -5.16 2.10 5.16
N SER A 54 -5.34 0.81 5.46
CA SER A 54 -5.06 0.24 6.78
C SER A 54 -3.57 0.39 7.15
N ALA A 55 -2.67 0.11 6.21
CA ALA A 55 -1.23 0.28 6.39
C ALA A 55 -0.86 1.75 6.62
N GLY A 56 -1.44 2.68 5.86
CA GLY A 56 -1.23 4.12 6.06
C GLY A 56 -1.69 4.61 7.44
N ARG A 57 -2.85 4.14 7.91
CA ARG A 57 -3.32 4.43 9.28
C ARG A 57 -2.39 3.85 10.35
N THR A 58 -1.85 2.65 10.10
CA THR A 58 -0.92 1.97 11.01
C THR A 58 0.45 2.66 11.06
N ALA A 59 0.97 3.09 9.91
CA ALA A 59 2.20 3.88 9.84
C ALA A 59 2.02 5.22 10.58
N ALA A 60 0.92 5.93 10.32
CA ALA A 60 0.61 7.20 10.98
C ALA A 60 0.48 7.06 12.51
N SER A 61 -0.20 6.02 13.02
CA SER A 61 -0.31 5.80 14.46
C SER A 61 1.03 5.50 15.14
N ARG A 62 2.01 5.03 14.37
CA ARG A 62 3.40 4.79 14.79
C ARG A 62 4.32 5.98 14.49
N HIS A 63 3.80 7.11 14.02
CA HIS A 63 4.58 8.30 13.63
C HIS A 63 5.60 7.99 12.52
N LEU A 64 5.26 7.07 11.62
CA LEU A 64 6.06 6.69 10.47
C LEU A 64 5.47 7.29 9.19
N ALA A 65 6.33 7.86 8.35
CA ALA A 65 5.95 8.28 7.00
C ALA A 65 5.61 7.05 6.14
N MET A 66 4.66 7.21 5.23
CA MET A 66 4.35 6.22 4.21
C MET A 66 4.52 6.83 2.82
N THR A 67 5.04 6.07 1.87
CA THR A 67 5.07 6.46 0.46
C THR A 67 4.51 5.31 -0.37
N LEU A 68 3.67 5.66 -1.36
CA LEU A 68 3.12 4.72 -2.34
C LEU A 68 3.68 5.09 -3.71
N GLU A 69 4.17 4.09 -4.43
CA GLU A 69 4.52 4.17 -5.85
C GLU A 69 3.48 3.38 -6.65
N PRO A 70 2.38 4.02 -7.12
CA PRO A 70 1.27 3.31 -7.74
C PRO A 70 1.52 3.04 -9.23
N SER A 71 1.03 1.90 -9.73
CA SER A 71 0.81 1.70 -11.17
C SER A 71 -0.44 2.47 -11.67
N PRO A 72 -0.66 2.54 -12.99
CA PRO A 72 -1.91 3.08 -13.55
C PRO A 72 -3.17 2.33 -13.06
N ALA A 73 -3.09 1.01 -12.88
CA ALA A 73 -4.20 0.20 -12.39
C ALA A 73 -4.56 0.57 -10.94
N VAL A 74 -3.55 0.72 -10.08
CA VAL A 74 -3.73 1.14 -8.68
C VAL A 74 -4.26 2.58 -8.60
N THR A 75 -3.75 3.47 -9.44
CA THR A 75 -4.23 4.87 -9.52
C THR A 75 -5.71 4.92 -9.90
N ALA A 76 -6.12 4.19 -10.94
CA ALA A 76 -7.51 4.11 -11.36
C ALA A 76 -8.42 3.50 -10.27
N LEU A 77 -7.92 2.50 -9.53
CA LEU A 77 -8.65 1.87 -8.44
C LEU A 77 -8.84 2.83 -7.25
N LEU A 78 -7.82 3.61 -6.89
CA LEU A 78 -7.90 4.65 -5.86
C LEU A 78 -8.94 5.72 -6.26
N ALA A 79 -8.90 6.21 -7.50
CA ALA A 79 -9.87 7.18 -7.99
C ALA A 79 -11.32 6.63 -7.93
N ARG A 80 -11.53 5.37 -8.31
CA ARG A 80 -12.85 4.70 -8.19
C ARG A 80 -13.33 4.58 -6.74
N ALA A 81 -12.40 4.54 -5.78
CA ALA A 81 -12.69 4.55 -4.35
C ALA A 81 -12.86 5.97 -3.76
N GLY A 82 -12.72 7.03 -4.56
CA GLY A 82 -12.75 8.42 -4.11
C GLY A 82 -11.48 8.84 -3.33
N LEU A 83 -10.34 8.23 -3.67
CA LEU A 83 -9.04 8.41 -3.02
C LEU A 83 -7.96 8.89 -4.01
N ASP A 84 -8.35 9.59 -5.06
CA ASP A 84 -7.49 10.11 -6.13
C ASP A 84 -6.25 10.87 -5.61
N ASP A 85 -6.41 11.72 -4.60
CA ASP A 85 -5.30 12.48 -3.99
C ASP A 85 -4.66 11.79 -2.77
N TRP A 86 -5.14 10.60 -2.38
CA TRP A 86 -4.67 9.93 -1.16
C TRP A 86 -3.20 9.52 -1.24
N ALA A 87 -2.75 9.01 -2.39
CA ALA A 87 -1.34 8.64 -2.56
C ALA A 87 -0.39 9.84 -2.44
N ALA A 88 -0.84 11.02 -2.89
CA ALA A 88 -0.08 12.25 -2.77
C ALA A 88 -0.05 12.77 -1.32
N SER A 89 -1.15 12.60 -0.57
CA SER A 89 -1.25 13.06 0.82
C SER A 89 -0.38 12.28 1.80
N LEU A 90 0.04 11.06 1.46
CA LEU A 90 0.94 10.25 2.28
C LEU A 90 2.38 10.80 2.37
N ARG A 91 2.82 11.60 1.39
CA ARG A 91 4.20 12.12 1.31
C ARG A 91 4.47 13.35 2.20
N ALA A 92 3.49 13.77 3.01
CA ALA A 92 3.57 14.92 3.92
C ALA A 92 4.01 14.51 5.32
#